data_AF-A0A378XXJ4-F1
#
_entry.id   AF-A0A378XXJ4-F1
#
_cell.length_a   1.000
_cell.length_b   1.000
_cell.length_c   1.000
_cell.angle_alpha   90.00
_cell.angle_beta   90.00
_cell.angle_gamma   90.00
#
_symmetry.space_group_name_H-M   'P 1'
#
loop_
_entity.id
_entity.type
_entity.pdbx_description
1 polymer ?
#
loop_
_entity_poly.entity_id
_entity_poly.type
_entity_poly.pdbx_seq_one_letter_code
_entity_poly.pdbx_strand_id
1 'polypeptide(L)'
;MELNMDEKVLIKNLCNWDLFIKRILKNGDVKIAANKTVKLTREEIEAQVNNGNNLFTGTDGMGSNPRIYIEDRDLRVHLDFESEDGEVKQEILTAEEIERIINLKTFNSFKDNIEKKVVTENQKHLLLNVSKKNKLNDFEKIKFIEEYTGLKFNKE
;
A
#
# COMPACT_ATOMS: atom_id res chain seq x y z
N MET A 1 14.76 16.00 17.00
CA MET A 1 16.07 15.58 16.45
C MET A 1 16.13 16.05 15.02
N GLU A 2 17.24 16.62 14.55
CA GLU A 2 17.37 16.99 13.14
C GLU A 2 17.60 15.70 12.32
N LEU A 3 16.65 15.37 11.45
CA LEU A 3 16.75 14.26 10.52
C LEU A 3 17.83 14.54 9.48
N ASN A 4 18.73 13.57 9.28
CA ASN A 4 19.71 13.67 8.21
C ASN A 4 19.02 13.36 6.86
N MET A 5 18.89 14.40 6.02
CA MET A 5 18.15 14.35 4.77
C MET A 5 18.92 13.71 3.60
N ASP A 6 20.26 13.64 3.69
CA ASP A 6 21.10 12.95 2.70
C ASP A 6 21.11 11.41 2.90
N GLU A 7 20.59 10.94 4.03
CA GLU A 7 20.54 9.51 4.32
C GLU A 7 19.60 8.77 3.35
N LYS A 8 20.07 7.61 2.88
CA LYS A 8 19.29 6.73 2.01
C LYS A 8 18.48 5.76 2.85
N VAL A 9 17.17 5.88 2.78
CA VAL A 9 16.21 4.97 3.42
C VAL A 9 15.63 3.99 2.41
N LEU A 10 15.14 2.87 2.93
CA LEU A 10 14.46 1.85 2.13
C LEU A 10 12.98 2.22 1.97
N ILE A 11 12.51 2.13 0.74
CA ILE A 11 11.10 2.21 0.39
C ILE A 11 10.67 0.91 -0.29
N LYS A 12 9.44 0.47 -0.03
CA LYS A 12 8.89 -0.79 -0.50
C LYS A 12 7.68 -0.54 -1.38
N ASN A 13 7.67 -1.13 -2.58
CA ASN A 13 6.48 -1.16 -3.41
C ASN A 13 5.49 -2.19 -2.86
N LEU A 14 4.27 -1.76 -2.53
CA LEU A 14 3.19 -2.63 -2.07
C LEU A 14 2.34 -3.19 -3.22
N CYS A 15 2.55 -2.69 -4.45
CA CYS A 15 1.84 -3.13 -5.63
C CYS A 15 2.47 -4.38 -6.25
N ASN A 16 1.62 -5.12 -6.97
CA ASN A 16 2.01 -6.30 -7.73
C ASN A 16 2.51 -5.97 -9.15
N TRP A 17 2.76 -4.70 -9.45
CA TRP A 17 3.32 -4.20 -10.70
C TRP A 17 4.45 -3.20 -10.43
N ASP A 18 5.26 -2.96 -11.46
CA ASP A 18 6.36 -2.02 -11.38
C ASP A 18 5.83 -0.58 -11.25
N LEU A 19 6.33 0.16 -10.27
CA LEU A 19 6.06 1.58 -10.11
C LEU A 19 7.23 2.38 -10.67
N PHE A 20 6.90 3.51 -11.30
CA PHE A 20 7.88 4.45 -11.84
C PHE A 20 7.64 5.80 -11.18
N ILE A 21 8.67 6.35 -10.55
CA ILE A 21 8.66 7.69 -9.97
C ILE A 21 9.68 8.51 -10.71
N LYS A 22 9.26 9.66 -11.25
CA LYS A 22 10.19 10.66 -11.75
C LYS A 22 10.79 11.41 -10.57
N ARG A 23 12.12 11.48 -10.48
CA ARG A 23 12.77 12.26 -9.42
C ARG A 23 12.49 13.75 -9.59
N ILE A 24 12.32 14.44 -8.47
CA ILE A 24 12.04 15.88 -8.42
C ILE A 24 13.35 16.65 -8.25
N LEU A 25 14.24 16.21 -7.34
CA LEU A 25 15.47 16.94 -7.03
C LEU A 25 16.62 16.58 -7.96
N LYS A 26 16.62 15.36 -8.49
CA LYS A 26 17.66 14.85 -9.39
C LYS A 26 17.07 14.48 -10.75
N ASN A 27 17.89 14.52 -11.80
CA ASN A 27 17.49 14.02 -13.11
C ASN A 27 17.44 12.49 -13.12
N GLY A 28 16.31 11.94 -13.59
CA GLY A 28 16.13 10.50 -13.85
C GLY A 28 14.86 9.92 -13.24
N ASP A 29 14.51 8.71 -13.70
CA ASP A 29 13.36 7.95 -13.22
C ASP A 29 13.81 6.81 -12.30
N VAL A 30 13.04 6.56 -11.26
CA VAL A 30 13.22 5.46 -10.31
C VAL A 30 12.18 4.41 -10.64
N LYS A 31 12.67 3.26 -11.11
CA LYS A 31 11.86 2.06 -11.23
C LYS A 31 11.90 1.28 -9.92
N ILE A 32 10.74 1.00 -9.35
CA ILE A 32 10.58 0.11 -8.19
C ILE A 32 9.80 -1.11 -8.66
N ALA A 33 10.47 -2.25 -8.73
CA ALA A 33 9.82 -3.47 -9.18
C ALA A 33 8.70 -3.92 -8.22
N ALA A 34 7.75 -4.70 -8.74
CA ALA A 34 6.63 -5.26 -7.96
C ALA A 34 7.11 -5.94 -6.66
N ASN A 35 6.52 -5.59 -5.51
CA ASN A 35 6.87 -6.13 -4.19
C ASN A 35 8.36 -6.01 -3.79
N LYS A 36 9.14 -5.15 -4.46
CA LYS A 36 10.58 -4.95 -4.18
C LYS A 36 10.82 -3.65 -3.41
N THR A 37 11.98 -3.60 -2.78
CA THR A 37 12.49 -2.44 -2.07
C THR A 37 13.57 -1.72 -2.88
N VAL A 38 13.57 -0.40 -2.82
CA VAL A 38 14.59 0.48 -3.43
C VAL A 38 15.05 1.48 -2.39
N LYS A 39 16.30 1.93 -2.51
CA LYS A 39 16.85 2.99 -1.65
C LYS A 39 16.65 4.36 -2.28
N LEU A 40 16.10 5.30 -1.53
CA LEU A 40 15.95 6.71 -1.89
C LEU A 40 16.45 7.59 -0.74
N THR A 41 16.95 8.78 -1.07
CA THR A 41 17.35 9.77 -0.06
C THR A 41 16.10 10.34 0.60
N ARG A 42 16.17 10.62 1.92
CA ARG A 42 15.04 11.23 2.66
C ARG A 42 14.57 12.52 2.00
N GLU A 43 15.50 13.36 1.56
CA GLU A 43 15.22 14.61 0.84
C GLU A 43 14.35 14.41 -0.42
N GLU A 44 14.62 13.35 -1.19
CA GLU A 44 13.83 13.04 -2.40
C GLU A 44 12.44 12.56 -2.03
N ILE A 45 12.31 11.75 -0.97
CA ILE A 45 11.01 11.26 -0.49
C ILE A 45 10.16 12.43 -0.01
N GLU A 46 10.74 13.33 0.78
CA GLU A 46 10.06 14.54 1.24
C GLU A 46 9.61 15.42 0.06
N ALA A 47 10.47 15.64 -0.93
CA ALA A 47 10.09 16.39 -2.12
C ALA A 47 8.92 15.72 -2.87
N GLN A 48 8.87 14.39 -2.94
CA GLN A 48 7.76 13.65 -3.55
C GLN A 48 6.45 13.82 -2.76
N VAL A 49 6.53 13.78 -1.43
CA VAL A 49 5.39 13.97 -0.54
C VAL A 49 4.85 15.39 -0.64
N ASN A 50 5.73 16.40 -0.57
CA ASN A 50 5.39 17.81 -0.72
C ASN A 50 4.81 18.14 -2.11
N ASN A 51 5.24 17.43 -3.14
CA ASN A 51 4.69 17.56 -4.49
C ASN A 51 3.34 16.82 -4.66
N GLY A 52 2.80 16.22 -3.60
CA GLY A 52 1.51 15.53 -3.63
C GLY A 52 1.56 14.21 -4.40
N ASN A 53 2.69 13.50 -4.40
CA ASN A 53 2.77 12.20 -5.06
C ASN A 53 1.93 11.16 -4.28
N ASN A 54 0.74 10.87 -4.80
CA ASN A 54 -0.21 9.89 -4.25
C ASN A 54 0.37 8.48 -4.03
N LEU A 55 1.51 8.14 -4.67
CA LEU A 55 2.20 6.88 -4.39
C LEU A 55 2.71 6.81 -2.93
N PHE A 56 3.12 7.96 -2.37
CA PHE A 56 3.61 8.09 -1.00
C PHE A 56 2.52 8.57 -0.04
N THR A 57 1.75 9.59 -0.44
CA THR A 57 0.74 10.24 0.41
C THR A 57 -0.58 9.48 0.48
N GLY A 58 -0.79 8.47 -0.37
CA GLY A 58 -1.99 7.64 -0.35
C GLY A 58 -3.22 8.36 -0.91
N THR A 59 -4.41 7.98 -0.44
CA THR A 59 -5.69 8.51 -0.94
C THR A 59 -6.14 9.80 -0.26
N ASP A 60 -5.69 10.03 0.97
CA ASP A 60 -6.10 11.14 1.82
C ASP A 60 -5.04 12.25 1.93
N GLY A 61 -3.86 12.04 1.35
CA GLY A 61 -2.75 12.97 1.44
C GLY A 61 -1.97 12.87 2.76
N MET A 62 -2.44 12.07 3.73
CA MET A 62 -1.87 11.91 5.07
C MET A 62 -1.23 10.53 5.25
N GLY A 63 -1.01 9.81 4.16
CA GLY A 63 -0.36 8.51 4.17
C GLY A 63 -1.32 7.34 4.31
N SER A 64 -2.64 7.49 4.25
CA SER A 64 -3.53 6.33 4.29
C SER A 64 -3.55 5.59 2.95
N ASN A 65 -3.32 4.28 3.00
CA ASN A 65 -3.33 3.39 1.84
C ASN A 65 -2.31 3.78 0.75
N PRO A 66 -1.03 3.98 1.09
CA PRO A 66 -0.01 4.34 0.12
C PRO A 66 0.26 3.17 -0.84
N ARG A 67 0.79 3.46 -2.02
CA ARG A 67 1.32 2.41 -2.92
C ARG A 67 2.77 2.07 -2.57
N ILE A 68 3.47 2.98 -1.91
CA ILE A 68 4.86 2.85 -1.49
C ILE A 68 4.96 3.07 0.01
N TYR A 69 5.51 2.08 0.70
CA TYR A 69 5.78 2.15 2.12
C TYR A 69 7.21 2.61 2.38
N ILE A 70 7.39 3.56 3.29
CA ILE A 70 8.71 3.99 3.76
C ILE A 70 9.06 3.10 4.94
N GLU A 71 10.19 2.40 4.94
CA GLU A 71 10.56 1.52 6.07
C GLU A 71 11.09 2.30 7.28
N ASP A 72 11.62 3.50 7.05
CA ASP A 72 12.18 4.39 8.06
C ASP A 72 11.07 5.08 8.88
N ARG A 73 10.99 4.76 10.18
CA ARG A 73 9.97 5.34 11.08
C ARG A 73 10.19 6.83 11.28
N ASP A 74 11.44 7.25 11.45
CA ASP A 74 11.80 8.64 11.74
C ASP A 74 11.31 9.57 10.63
N LEU A 75 11.51 9.18 9.37
CA LEU A 75 10.96 9.90 8.22
C LEU A 75 9.42 9.85 8.15
N ARG A 76 8.77 8.73 8.48
CA ARG A 76 7.28 8.68 8.49
C ARG A 76 6.69 9.63 9.52
N VAL A 77 7.30 9.72 10.69
CA VAL A 77 6.92 10.66 11.74
C VAL A 77 7.17 12.10 11.29
N HIS A 78 8.30 12.36 10.64
CA HIS A 78 8.61 13.68 10.09
C HIS A 78 7.61 14.16 9.03
N LEU A 79 7.12 13.24 8.20
CA LEU A 79 6.15 13.50 7.15
C LEU A 79 4.70 13.51 7.65
N ASP A 80 4.49 13.46 8.97
CA ASP A 80 3.17 13.42 9.63
C ASP A 80 2.32 12.18 9.27
N PHE A 81 2.94 11.11 8.75
CA PHE A 81 2.26 9.85 8.45
C PHE A 81 2.06 8.96 9.68
N GLU A 82 2.87 9.18 10.72
CA GLU A 82 2.72 8.52 12.03
C GLU A 82 2.93 9.55 13.14
N SER A 83 2.20 9.44 14.24
CA SER A 83 2.46 10.29 15.42
C SER A 83 3.75 9.86 16.12
N GLU A 84 4.46 10.82 16.72
CA GLU A 84 5.64 10.57 17.56
C GLU A 84 5.35 9.55 18.67
N ASP A 85 4.19 9.68 19.33
CA ASP A 85 3.70 8.76 20.37
C ASP A 85 3.30 7.37 19.84
N GLY A 86 3.24 7.19 18.52
CA GLY A 86 2.90 5.92 17.86
C GLY A 86 1.42 5.54 17.91
N GLU A 87 0.55 6.45 18.33
CA GLU A 87 -0.90 6.27 18.36
C GLU A 87 -1.52 6.31 16.96
N VAL A 88 -1.14 7.29 16.13
CA VAL A 88 -1.49 7.31 14.71
C VAL A 88 -0.43 6.55 13.94
N LYS A 89 -0.85 5.49 13.25
CA LYS A 89 0.01 4.70 12.36
C LYS A 89 -0.55 4.76 10.96
N GLN A 90 0.36 4.62 10.00
CA GLN A 90 -0.01 4.55 8.60
C GLN A 90 -0.91 3.35 8.35
N GLU A 91 -2.13 3.59 7.85
CA GLU A 91 -3.07 2.52 7.55
C GLU A 91 -2.63 1.79 6.28
N ILE A 92 -2.17 0.55 6.45
CA ILE A 92 -1.68 -0.29 5.35
C ILE A 92 -2.38 -1.63 5.42
N LEU A 93 -3.06 -1.97 4.33
CA LEU A 93 -3.64 -3.30 4.18
C LEU A 93 -2.54 -4.32 3.85
N THR A 94 -2.28 -5.24 4.79
CA THR A 94 -1.32 -6.33 4.61
C THR A 94 -1.99 -7.59 4.07
N ALA A 95 -1.18 -8.50 3.53
CA ALA A 95 -1.65 -9.80 3.08
C ALA A 95 -2.28 -10.61 4.24
N GLU A 96 -1.66 -10.56 5.42
CA GLU A 96 -2.13 -11.27 6.62
C GLU A 96 -3.51 -10.77 7.07
N GLU A 97 -3.77 -9.47 6.97
CA GLU A 97 -5.07 -8.91 7.30
C GLU A 97 -6.14 -9.36 6.30
N ILE A 98 -5.81 -9.40 5.00
CA ILE A 98 -6.71 -9.97 4.00
C ILE A 98 -6.97 -11.44 4.29
N GLU A 99 -5.95 -12.22 4.65
CA GLU A 99 -6.10 -13.63 5.03
C GLU A 99 -7.05 -13.79 6.21
N ARG A 100 -7.01 -12.90 7.21
CA ARG A 100 -8.00 -12.88 8.29
C ARG A 100 -9.41 -12.59 7.77
N ILE A 101 -9.57 -11.60 6.90
CA ILE A 101 -10.87 -11.18 6.36
C ILE A 101 -11.50 -12.29 5.52
N ILE A 102 -10.77 -12.91 4.59
CA ILE A 102 -11.29 -13.98 3.73
C ILE A 102 -11.71 -15.22 4.53
N ASN A 103 -11.05 -15.47 5.66
CA ASN A 103 -11.35 -16.58 6.56
C ASN A 103 -12.51 -16.30 7.54
N LEU A 104 -13.09 -15.09 7.53
CA LEU A 104 -14.29 -14.79 8.32
C LEU A 104 -15.43 -15.72 7.91
N LYS A 105 -16.11 -16.31 8.92
CA LYS A 105 -17.20 -17.26 8.70
C LYS A 105 -18.45 -16.61 8.10
N THR A 106 -18.70 -15.35 8.46
CA THR A 106 -19.92 -14.64 8.06
C THR A 106 -19.66 -13.78 6.82
N PHE A 107 -20.43 -13.99 5.76
CA PHE A 107 -20.32 -13.24 4.50
C PHE A 107 -20.50 -11.72 4.71
N ASN A 108 -21.49 -11.29 5.50
CA ASN A 108 -21.70 -9.86 5.77
C ASN A 108 -20.49 -9.21 6.45
N SER A 109 -19.85 -9.92 7.39
CA SER A 109 -18.64 -9.42 8.06
C SER A 109 -17.46 -9.36 7.09
N PHE A 110 -17.32 -10.35 6.23
CA PHE A 110 -16.34 -10.33 5.13
C PHE A 110 -16.55 -9.10 4.23
N LYS A 111 -17.77 -8.92 3.71
CA LYS A 111 -18.15 -7.83 2.81
C LYS A 111 -17.85 -6.46 3.43
N ASP A 112 -18.34 -6.20 4.63
CA ASP A 112 -18.15 -4.92 5.32
C ASP A 112 -16.65 -4.60 5.56
N ASN A 113 -15.85 -5.61 5.91
CA ASN A 113 -14.40 -5.42 6.08
C ASN A 113 -13.70 -5.11 4.76
N ILE A 114 -14.09 -5.78 3.66
CA ILE A 114 -13.54 -5.50 2.34
C ILE A 114 -13.91 -4.09 1.88
N GLU A 115 -15.17 -3.69 2.01
CA GLU A 115 -15.62 -2.35 1.57
C GLU A 115 -14.96 -1.21 2.36
N LYS A 116 -14.66 -1.44 3.64
CA LYS A 116 -13.98 -0.46 4.49
C LYS A 116 -12.47 -0.39 4.25
N LYS A 117 -11.80 -1.54 4.09
CA LYS A 117 -10.33 -1.63 4.06
C LYS A 117 -9.73 -1.68 2.65
N VAL A 118 -10.50 -2.08 1.65
CA VAL A 118 -10.02 -2.29 0.26
C VAL A 118 -10.52 -1.17 -0.63
N VAL A 119 -10.04 0.05 -0.37
CA VAL A 119 -10.49 1.26 -1.08
C VAL A 119 -9.74 1.44 -2.40
N THR A 120 -8.43 1.17 -2.39
CA THR A 120 -7.54 1.47 -3.53
C THR A 120 -7.37 0.30 -4.49
N GLU A 121 -6.99 0.60 -5.74
CA GLU A 121 -6.75 -0.42 -6.76
C GLU A 121 -5.66 -1.43 -6.35
N ASN A 122 -4.55 -0.98 -5.77
CA ASN A 122 -3.49 -1.88 -5.29
C ASN A 122 -4.01 -2.85 -4.23
N GLN A 123 -4.88 -2.40 -3.34
CA GLN A 123 -5.53 -3.26 -2.36
C GLN A 123 -6.49 -4.25 -3.02
N LYS A 124 -7.26 -3.83 -4.03
CA LYS A 124 -8.13 -4.73 -4.81
C LYS A 124 -7.32 -5.84 -5.49
N HIS A 125 -6.18 -5.49 -6.07
CA HIS A 125 -5.26 -6.48 -6.65
C HIS A 125 -4.61 -7.37 -5.59
N LEU A 126 -4.26 -6.82 -4.41
CA LEU A 126 -3.73 -7.60 -3.29
C LEU A 126 -4.77 -8.60 -2.78
N LEU A 127 -6.02 -8.15 -2.58
CA LEU A 127 -7.16 -8.99 -2.19
C LEU A 127 -7.30 -10.19 -3.13
N LEU A 128 -7.32 -9.91 -4.44
CA LEU A 128 -7.46 -10.96 -5.45
C LEU A 128 -6.28 -11.95 -5.37
N ASN A 129 -5.05 -11.46 -5.31
CA ASN A 129 -3.86 -12.31 -5.29
C ASN A 129 -3.78 -13.18 -4.02
N VAL A 130 -4.07 -12.61 -2.86
CA VAL A 130 -4.11 -13.35 -1.59
C VAL A 130 -5.22 -14.40 -1.60
N SER A 131 -6.39 -14.05 -2.13
CA SER A 131 -7.53 -14.99 -2.23
C SER A 131 -7.23 -16.16 -3.18
N LYS A 132 -6.57 -15.90 -4.32
CA LYS A 132 -6.08 -16.95 -5.23
C LYS A 132 -5.02 -17.83 -4.56
N LYS A 133 -4.05 -17.21 -3.87
CA LYS A 133 -2.97 -17.93 -3.17
C LYS A 133 -3.51 -18.83 -2.07
N ASN A 134 -4.54 -18.38 -1.34
CA ASN A 134 -5.21 -19.15 -0.30
C ASN A 134 -6.19 -20.20 -0.83
N LYS A 135 -6.36 -20.29 -2.16
CA LYS A 135 -7.31 -21.19 -2.81
C LYS A 135 -8.71 -21.04 -2.20
N LEU A 136 -9.14 -19.79 -2.02
CA LEU A 136 -10.49 -19.48 -1.53
C LEU A 136 -11.50 -20.25 -2.40
N ASN A 137 -12.32 -21.08 -1.77
CA ASN A 137 -13.27 -21.98 -2.44
C ASN A 137 -14.73 -21.64 -2.08
N ASP A 138 -14.98 -20.39 -1.71
CA ASP A 138 -16.29 -19.89 -1.31
C ASP A 138 -16.87 -19.09 -2.48
N PHE A 139 -17.91 -19.63 -3.12
CA PHE A 139 -18.48 -19.07 -4.33
C PHE A 139 -19.04 -17.66 -4.11
N GLU A 140 -19.72 -17.41 -3.00
CA GLU A 140 -20.31 -16.10 -2.69
C GLU A 140 -19.22 -15.04 -2.50
N LYS A 141 -18.15 -15.39 -1.78
CA LYS A 141 -17.01 -14.49 -1.59
C LYS A 141 -16.24 -14.24 -2.89
N ILE A 142 -16.00 -15.27 -3.70
CA ILE A 142 -15.31 -15.12 -4.99
C ILE A 142 -16.10 -14.17 -5.88
N LYS A 143 -17.41 -14.41 -6.04
CA LYS A 143 -18.28 -13.57 -6.86
C LYS A 143 -18.26 -12.11 -6.37
N PHE A 144 -18.37 -11.90 -5.07
CA PHE A 144 -18.27 -10.55 -4.49
C PHE A 144 -16.92 -9.88 -4.79
N ILE A 145 -15.80 -10.60 -4.66
CA ILE A 145 -14.47 -10.07 -4.99
C ILE A 145 -14.42 -9.67 -6.47
N GLU A 146 -14.92 -10.49 -7.38
CA GLU A 146 -14.95 -10.17 -8.82
C GLU A 146 -15.79 -8.92 -9.11
N GLU A 147 -17.00 -8.83 -8.54
CA GLU A 147 -17.89 -7.67 -8.71
C GLU A 147 -17.31 -6.40 -8.09
N TYR A 148 -16.72 -6.48 -6.90
CA TYR A 148 -16.18 -5.33 -6.18
C TYR A 148 -14.84 -4.82 -6.72
N THR A 149 -13.98 -5.76 -7.15
CA THR A 149 -12.67 -5.41 -7.71
C THR A 149 -12.71 -5.13 -9.21
N GLY A 150 -13.70 -5.66 -9.93
CA GLY A 150 -13.74 -5.66 -11.39
C GLY A 150 -12.70 -6.60 -12.03
N LEU A 151 -12.03 -7.43 -11.23
CA LEU A 151 -10.96 -8.32 -11.67
C LEU A 151 -11.42 -9.78 -11.65
N LYS A 152 -11.12 -10.53 -12.71
CA LYS A 152 -11.46 -11.96 -12.79
C LYS A 152 -10.63 -12.81 -11.83
N PHE A 153 -11.31 -13.63 -11.03
CA PHE A 153 -10.70 -14.56 -10.08
C PHE A 153 -10.05 -15.74 -10.79
N ASN A 154 -10.71 -16.29 -11.80
CA ASN A 154 -10.11 -17.28 -12.70
C ASN A 154 -9.70 -16.60 -14.00
N LYS A 155 -8.42 -16.74 -14.37
CA LYS A 155 -8.00 -16.47 -15.75
C LYS A 155 -8.49 -17.67 -16.56
N GLU A 156 -9.36 -17.42 -17.53
CA GLU A 156 -9.48 -18.30 -18.70
C GLU A 156 -8.10 -18.52 -19.34
#